data_AF-A0A9P8J471-F1
#
_entry.id   AF-A0A9P8J471-F1
#
_cell.length_a   1.000
_cell.length_b   1.000
_cell.length_c   1.000
_cell.angle_alpha   90.00
_cell.angle_beta   90.00
_cell.angle_gamma   90.00
#
_symmetry.space_group_name_H-M   'P 1'
#
loop_
_entity.id
_entity.type
_entity.pdbx_description
1 polymer ?
#
loop_
_entity_poly.entity_id
_entity_poly.type
_entity_poly.pdbx_seq_one_letter_code
_entity_poly.pdbx_strand_id
1 'polypeptide(L)'
;MEQQQNIVEDVMDIAGRRKGCWRIQDCGSCLKSKYGCGWCPSSSTCVPTTGNLLSPISHPVCPLASERYELRTAALGCKCSTYTLLSIIITVFCTIGALILLSLVLWLLKWWGRTMRPGGWEIVVEEDGRVREGTWKRGSWWPRWMVARR
;
A
#
# COMPACT_ATOMS: atom_id res chain seq x y z
N MET A 1 -5.24 33.14 38.93
CA MET A 1 -5.26 34.22 37.92
C MET A 1 -4.43 33.84 36.69
N GLU A 2 -3.26 33.22 36.84
CA GLU A 2 -2.42 32.75 35.71
C GLU A 2 -3.14 31.81 34.73
N GLN A 3 -3.93 30.85 35.22
CA GLN A 3 -4.70 29.93 34.34
C GLN A 3 -5.70 30.65 33.43
N GLN A 4 -6.31 31.73 33.91
CA GLN A 4 -7.32 32.47 33.13
C GLN A 4 -6.66 33.29 32.01
N GLN A 5 -5.43 33.73 32.22
CA GLN A 5 -4.67 34.53 31.26
C GLN A 5 -4.17 33.67 30.09
N ASN A 6 -3.66 32.46 30.40
CA ASN A 6 -3.21 31.50 29.40
C ASN A 6 -4.35 31.07 28.44
N ILE A 7 -5.55 30.84 28.97
CA ILE A 7 -6.72 30.44 28.16
C ILE A 7 -7.08 31.55 27.16
N VAL A 8 -7.02 32.82 27.57
CA VAL A 8 -7.38 33.94 26.69
C VAL A 8 -6.36 34.08 25.56
N GLU A 9 -5.06 33.93 25.86
CA GLU A 9 -4.02 33.90 24.83
C GLU A 9 -4.22 32.77 23.82
N ASP A 10 -4.48 31.54 24.29
CA ASP A 10 -4.72 30.38 23.41
C ASP A 10 -5.94 30.59 22.50
N VAL A 11 -7.04 31.12 23.05
CA VAL A 11 -8.27 31.38 22.27
C VAL A 11 -8.01 32.45 21.20
N MET A 12 -7.26 33.49 21.54
CA MET A 12 -6.92 34.57 20.62
C MET A 12 -5.99 34.08 19.49
N ASP A 13 -5.03 33.21 19.79
CA ASP A 13 -4.16 32.60 18.79
C ASP A 13 -4.96 31.69 17.83
N ILE A 14 -5.83 30.83 18.36
CA ILE A 14 -6.69 29.97 17.53
C ILE A 14 -7.62 30.81 16.63
N ALA A 15 -8.17 31.91 17.15
CA ALA A 15 -9.00 32.81 16.37
C ALA A 15 -8.20 33.53 15.27
N GLY A 16 -6.98 33.97 15.57
CA GLY A 16 -6.03 34.54 14.61
C GLY A 16 -5.68 33.57 13.50
N ARG A 17 -5.39 32.31 13.85
CA ARG A 17 -5.10 31.21 12.92
C ARG A 17 -6.27 30.95 11.97
N ARG A 18 -7.49 30.89 12.52
CA ARG A 18 -8.73 30.73 11.73
C ARG A 18 -8.92 31.86 10.72
N LYS A 19 -8.84 33.11 11.17
CA LYS A 19 -8.99 34.29 10.31
C LYS A 19 -7.89 34.34 9.23
N GLY A 20 -6.66 33.98 9.60
CA GLY A 20 -5.52 33.94 8.68
C GLY A 20 -5.71 32.94 7.54
N CYS A 21 -6.19 31.73 7.85
CA CYS A 21 -6.49 30.72 6.82
C CYS A 21 -7.64 31.17 5.91
N TRP A 22 -8.77 31.57 6.48
CA TRP A 22 -9.99 31.89 5.71
C TRP A 22 -9.83 33.06 4.73
N ARG A 23 -8.93 34.01 5.05
CA ARG A 23 -8.63 35.15 4.17
C ARG A 23 -7.97 34.72 2.86
N ILE A 24 -7.37 33.54 2.81
CA ILE A 24 -6.62 33.07 1.64
C ILE A 24 -7.55 32.28 0.72
N GLN A 25 -7.66 32.72 -0.53
CA GLN A 25 -8.52 32.11 -1.56
C GLN A 25 -7.70 31.40 -2.65
N ASP A 26 -6.41 31.18 -2.41
CA ASP A 26 -5.49 30.49 -3.32
C ASP A 26 -4.86 29.29 -2.63
N CYS A 27 -4.85 28.15 -3.32
CA CYS A 27 -4.22 26.93 -2.80
C CYS A 27 -2.74 27.16 -2.45
N GLY A 28 -1.96 27.75 -3.36
CA GLY A 28 -0.51 27.87 -3.16
C GLY A 28 -0.16 28.73 -1.94
N SER A 29 -0.90 29.83 -1.77
CA SER A 29 -0.76 30.75 -0.64
C SER A 29 -1.27 30.13 0.66
N CYS A 30 -2.35 29.34 0.60
CA CYS A 30 -2.94 28.67 1.75
C CYS A 30 -1.95 27.65 2.35
N LEU A 31 -1.35 26.83 1.49
CA LEU A 31 -0.40 25.79 1.90
C LEU A 31 0.93 26.35 2.40
N LYS A 32 1.36 27.52 1.91
CA LYS A 32 2.58 28.21 2.36
C LYS A 32 2.36 29.12 3.58
N SER A 33 1.14 29.19 4.10
CA SER A 33 0.83 30.06 5.24
C SER A 33 1.51 29.57 6.52
N LYS A 34 1.96 30.51 7.36
CA LYS A 34 2.57 30.23 8.67
C LYS A 34 1.60 29.55 9.66
N TYR A 35 0.30 29.63 9.38
CA TYR A 35 -0.79 29.23 10.28
C TYR A 35 -1.14 27.72 10.20
N GLY A 36 -0.48 26.96 9.31
CA GLY A 36 -0.76 25.54 9.14
C GLY A 36 -2.15 25.28 8.57
N CYS A 37 -2.46 25.88 7.43
CA CYS A 37 -3.75 25.73 6.77
C CYS A 37 -3.76 24.57 5.77
N GLY A 38 -4.96 24.05 5.49
CA GLY A 38 -5.25 23.08 4.45
C GLY A 38 -6.22 23.65 3.42
N TRP A 39 -6.18 23.12 2.21
CA TRP A 39 -7.00 23.57 1.10
C TRP A 39 -8.04 22.52 0.70
N CYS A 40 -9.31 22.91 0.67
CA CYS A 40 -10.42 22.10 0.18
C CYS A 40 -10.68 22.46 -1.30
N PRO A 41 -10.40 21.57 -2.26
CA PRO A 41 -10.38 21.92 -3.67
C PRO A 41 -11.76 22.20 -4.27
N SER A 42 -12.79 21.46 -3.89
CA SER A 42 -14.09 21.56 -4.57
C SER A 42 -14.93 22.74 -4.06
N SER A 43 -14.74 23.13 -2.79
CA SER A 43 -15.27 24.38 -2.23
C SER A 43 -14.34 25.59 -2.42
N SER A 44 -13.09 25.37 -2.85
CA SER A 44 -12.05 26.40 -2.96
C SER A 44 -11.84 27.19 -1.67
N THR A 45 -11.86 26.50 -0.52
CA THR A 45 -11.74 27.14 0.80
C THR A 45 -10.45 26.75 1.52
N CYS A 46 -9.83 27.73 2.19
CA CYS A 46 -8.66 27.53 3.04
C CYS A 46 -9.08 27.42 4.51
N VAL A 47 -8.82 26.27 5.12
CA VAL A 47 -9.27 25.92 6.46
C VAL A 47 -8.09 25.64 7.39
N PRO A 48 -8.17 25.94 8.69
CA PRO A 48 -7.11 25.60 9.64
C PRO A 48 -7.02 24.08 9.80
N THR A 49 -5.84 23.50 9.60
CA THR A 49 -5.60 22.07 9.84
C THR A 49 -4.53 21.89 10.92
N THR A 50 -4.40 20.69 11.46
CA THR A 50 -3.38 20.35 12.47
C THR A 50 -2.06 19.91 11.83
N GLY A 51 -1.96 19.92 10.50
CA GLY A 51 -0.72 19.61 9.77
C GLY A 51 -0.46 18.11 9.59
N ASN A 52 -1.33 17.24 10.10
CA ASN A 52 -1.17 15.79 9.95
C ASN A 52 -1.67 15.34 8.58
N LEU A 53 -0.91 14.48 7.90
CA LEU A 53 -1.32 13.84 6.63
C LEU A 53 -2.64 13.06 6.77
N LEU A 54 -2.97 12.61 7.98
CA LEU A 54 -4.17 11.86 8.32
C LEU A 54 -5.28 12.73 8.95
N SER A 55 -5.13 14.06 8.99
CA SER A 55 -6.20 14.97 9.45
C SER A 55 -7.57 14.72 8.82
N PRO A 56 -7.72 14.35 7.53
CA PRO A 56 -9.05 14.11 6.95
C PRO A 56 -9.79 12.88 7.50
N ILE A 57 -9.12 11.98 8.22
CA ILE A 57 -9.75 10.82 8.88
C ILE A 57 -10.22 11.17 10.29
N SER A 58 -9.46 12.02 11.01
CA SER A 58 -9.73 12.35 12.41
C SER A 58 -10.75 13.48 12.60
N HIS A 59 -10.80 14.45 11.67
CA HIS A 59 -11.70 15.60 11.78
C HIS A 59 -12.23 16.02 10.39
N PRO A 60 -13.55 16.18 10.22
CA PRO A 60 -14.12 16.72 8.99
C PRO A 60 -13.82 18.22 8.91
N VAL A 61 -12.68 18.59 8.33
CA VAL A 61 -12.24 19.99 8.24
C VAL A 61 -12.91 20.74 7.07
N CYS A 62 -13.27 20.02 5.99
CA CYS A 62 -13.95 20.60 4.83
C CYS A 62 -15.48 20.61 5.00
N PRO A 63 -16.17 21.65 4.47
CA PRO A 63 -17.62 21.79 4.56
C PRO A 63 -18.39 20.67 3.85
N LEU A 64 -17.84 20.11 2.75
CA LEU A 64 -18.41 18.97 2.06
C LEU A 64 -17.78 17.65 2.50
N ALA A 65 -18.62 16.62 2.70
CA ALA A 65 -18.18 15.29 3.10
C ALA A 65 -17.38 14.57 2.02
N SER A 66 -17.70 14.78 0.75
CA SER A 66 -16.97 14.25 -0.41
C SER A 66 -15.55 14.81 -0.52
N GLU A 67 -15.34 16.05 -0.08
CA GLU A 67 -14.04 16.75 -0.19
C GLU A 67 -13.03 16.36 0.89
N ARG A 68 -13.46 15.61 1.91
CA ARG A 68 -12.60 15.25 3.05
C ARG A 68 -11.37 14.48 2.58
N TYR A 69 -11.54 13.55 1.65
CA TYR A 69 -10.44 12.74 1.10
C TYR A 69 -9.61 13.48 0.04
N GLU A 70 -10.05 14.67 -0.37
CA GLU A 70 -9.36 15.53 -1.33
C GLU A 70 -8.64 16.71 -0.67
N LEU A 71 -8.58 16.76 0.66
CA LEU A 71 -7.85 17.79 1.40
C LEU A 71 -6.40 17.84 0.91
N ARG A 72 -5.98 19.00 0.42
CA ARG A 72 -4.58 19.30 0.06
C ARG A 72 -3.92 19.94 1.27
N THR A 73 -2.81 19.36 1.74
CA THR A 73 -2.03 19.89 2.87
C THR A 73 -0.66 20.37 2.39
N ALA A 74 0.04 21.15 3.20
CA ALA A 74 1.32 21.74 2.83
C ALA A 74 2.36 20.71 2.38
N ALA A 75 2.28 19.48 2.90
CA ALA A 75 3.18 18.39 2.57
C ALA A 75 2.95 17.78 1.17
N LEU A 76 1.73 17.83 0.62
CA LEU A 76 1.41 17.26 -0.70
C LEU A 76 1.36 18.31 -1.82
N GLY A 77 1.26 19.59 -1.47
CA GLY A 77 1.18 20.68 -2.45
C GLY A 77 -0.19 20.79 -3.15
N CYS A 78 -0.28 21.70 -4.12
CA CYS A 78 -1.56 22.02 -4.76
C CYS A 78 -1.95 21.12 -5.93
N LYS A 79 -1.04 20.29 -6.42
CA LYS A 79 -1.24 19.42 -7.59
C LYS A 79 -1.42 17.94 -7.22
N CYS A 80 -0.97 17.51 -6.05
CA CYS A 80 -1.14 16.14 -5.58
C CYS A 80 -2.19 16.11 -4.47
N SER A 81 -3.20 15.26 -4.65
CA SER A 81 -4.25 15.03 -3.65
C SER A 81 -3.84 13.89 -2.73
N THR A 82 -4.39 13.86 -1.51
CA THR A 82 -4.28 12.69 -0.62
C THR A 82 -4.76 11.41 -1.32
N TYR A 83 -5.73 11.53 -2.24
CA TYR A 83 -6.18 10.43 -3.11
C TYR A 83 -5.08 9.83 -3.97
N THR A 84 -4.25 10.67 -4.62
CA THR A 84 -3.16 10.17 -5.48
C THR A 84 -2.08 9.47 -4.66
N LEU A 85 -1.77 9.99 -3.46
CA LEU A 85 -0.81 9.37 -2.56
C LEU A 85 -1.33 8.02 -2.03
N LEU A 86 -2.60 7.96 -1.61
CA LEU A 86 -3.25 6.71 -1.20
C LEU A 86 -3.29 5.69 -2.34
N SER A 87 -3.64 6.13 -3.55
CA SER A 87 -3.67 5.27 -4.73
C SER A 87 -2.29 4.65 -4.99
N ILE A 88 -1.22 5.47 -5.02
CA ILE A 88 0.15 4.97 -5.22
C ILE A 88 0.55 3.97 -4.13
N ILE A 89 0.28 4.28 -2.86
CA ILE A 89 0.60 3.39 -1.73
C ILE A 89 -0.11 2.04 -1.90
N ILE A 90 -1.42 2.07 -2.16
CA ILE A 90 -2.21 0.85 -2.37
C ILE A 90 -1.67 0.05 -3.56
N THR A 91 -1.35 0.71 -4.68
CA THR A 91 -0.77 0.05 -5.86
C THR A 91 0.57 -0.61 -5.54
N VAL A 92 1.44 0.04 -4.77
CA VAL A 92 2.72 -0.56 -4.34
C VAL A 92 2.48 -1.80 -3.49
N PHE A 93 1.58 -1.76 -2.51
CA PHE A 93 1.27 -2.93 -1.69
C PHE A 93 0.64 -4.07 -2.50
N CYS A 94 -0.30 -3.76 -3.42
CA CYS A 94 -0.90 -4.75 -4.30
C CYS A 94 0.13 -5.39 -5.24
N THR A 95 1.05 -4.61 -5.81
CA THR A 95 2.10 -5.15 -6.69
C THR A 95 3.07 -6.07 -5.95
N ILE A 96 3.51 -5.67 -4.74
CA ILE A 96 4.34 -6.54 -3.89
C ILE A 96 3.59 -7.82 -3.52
N GLY A 97 2.32 -7.71 -3.10
CA GLY A 97 1.48 -8.86 -2.78
C GLY A 97 1.32 -9.81 -3.98
N ALA A 98 1.10 -9.27 -5.18
CA ALA A 98 1.01 -10.07 -6.40
C ALA A 98 2.31 -10.82 -6.72
N LEU A 99 3.47 -10.17 -6.56
CA LEU A 99 4.77 -10.80 -6.76
C LEU A 99 5.03 -11.91 -5.73
N ILE A 100 4.67 -11.69 -4.47
CA ILE A 100 4.79 -12.71 -3.41
C ILE A 100 3.89 -13.91 -3.74
N LEU A 101 2.63 -13.67 -4.10
CA LEU A 101 1.70 -14.76 -4.48
C LEU A 101 2.22 -15.53 -5.68
N LEU A 102 2.70 -14.84 -6.72
CA LEU A 102 3.27 -15.48 -7.90
C LEU A 102 4.51 -16.32 -7.55
N SER A 103 5.39 -15.79 -6.68
CA SER A 103 6.55 -16.54 -6.20
C SER A 103 6.17 -17.79 -5.40
N LEU A 104 5.13 -17.70 -4.56
CA LEU A 104 4.59 -18.80 -3.78
C LEU A 104 4.00 -19.89 -4.69
N VAL A 105 3.22 -19.49 -5.71
CA VAL A 105 2.66 -20.43 -6.69
C VAL A 105 3.78 -21.13 -7.45
N LEU A 106 4.79 -20.41 -7.94
CA LEU A 106 5.93 -21.01 -8.63
C LEU A 106 6.74 -21.92 -7.71
N TRP A 107 6.91 -21.54 -6.44
CA TRP A 107 7.59 -22.35 -5.45
C TRP A 107 6.82 -23.63 -5.14
N LEU A 108 5.50 -23.56 -4.96
CA LEU A 108 4.62 -24.72 -4.79
C LEU A 108 4.65 -25.63 -6.01
N LEU A 109 4.54 -25.08 -7.22
CA LEU A 109 4.64 -25.86 -8.47
C LEU A 109 6.01 -26.54 -8.60
N LYS A 110 7.09 -25.84 -8.26
CA LYS A 110 8.44 -26.42 -8.28
C LYS A 110 8.63 -27.48 -7.20
N TRP A 111 8.09 -27.26 -6.00
CA TRP A 111 8.12 -28.22 -4.91
C TRP A 111 7.32 -29.46 -5.27
N TRP A 112 6.10 -29.31 -5.79
CA TRP A 112 5.30 -30.42 -6.29
C TRP A 112 5.98 -31.12 -7.46
N GLY A 113 6.57 -30.39 -8.40
CA GLY A 113 7.32 -30.96 -9.50
C GLY A 113 8.56 -31.75 -9.03
N ARG A 114 9.22 -31.35 -7.95
CA ARG A 114 10.32 -32.13 -7.34
C ARG A 114 9.81 -33.37 -6.61
N THR A 115 8.69 -33.27 -5.91
CA THR A 115 8.13 -34.36 -5.09
C THR A 115 7.37 -35.39 -5.93
N MET A 116 6.70 -34.95 -6.99
CA MET A 116 5.85 -35.76 -7.87
C MET A 116 6.50 -36.13 -9.21
N ARG A 117 7.77 -35.76 -9.46
CA ARG A 117 8.49 -36.21 -10.68
C ARG A 117 8.57 -37.75 -10.65
N PRO A 118 7.83 -38.47 -11.52
CA PRO A 118 7.67 -39.92 -11.41
C PRO A 118 8.88 -40.70 -11.92
N GLY A 119 9.90 -40.02 -12.42
CA GLY A 119 11.10 -40.65 -12.94
C GLY A 119 11.95 -39.70 -13.77
N GLY A 120 13.17 -40.12 -14.04
CA GLY A 120 14.12 -39.45 -14.94
C GLY A 120 14.68 -40.46 -15.95
N TRP A 121 15.45 -39.96 -16.91
CA TRP A 121 16.17 -40.79 -17.87
C TRP A 121 17.54 -41.10 -17.26
N GLU A 122 17.89 -42.38 -17.18
CA GLU A 122 19.20 -42.83 -16.73
C GLU A 122 19.86 -43.63 -17.86
N ILE A 123 21.12 -43.33 -18.13
CA ILE A 123 21.95 -44.06 -19.08
C ILE A 123 22.83 -44.97 -18.23
N VAL A 124 22.47 -46.26 -18.15
CA VAL A 124 23.25 -47.24 -17.41
C VAL A 124 24.23 -47.89 -18.39
N VAL A 125 25.53 -47.72 -18.12
CA VAL A 125 26.60 -48.39 -18.87
C VAL A 125 26.88 -49.70 -18.14
N GLU A 126 26.52 -50.81 -18.76
CA GLU A 126 26.76 -52.15 -18.24
C GLU A 126 28.26 -52.48 -18.36
N GLU A 127 28.82 -53.31 -17.48
CA GLU A 127 30.27 -53.63 -17.49
C GLU A 127 30.74 -54.29 -18.79
N ASP A 128 29.81 -54.84 -19.58
CA ASP A 128 30.03 -55.38 -20.93
C ASP A 128 30.19 -54.30 -22.03
N GLY A 129 30.17 -53.00 -21.65
CA GLY A 129 30.30 -51.86 -22.58
C GLY A 129 29.03 -51.55 -23.37
N ARG A 130 27.90 -52.20 -23.07
CA ARG A 130 26.60 -51.95 -23.71
C ARG A 130 25.87 -50.82 -22.98
N VAL A 131 25.28 -49.92 -23.76
CA VAL A 131 24.48 -48.81 -23.24
C VAL A 131 23.02 -49.20 -23.25
N ARG A 132 22.36 -49.19 -22.08
CA ARG A 132 20.90 -49.33 -21.99
C ARG A 132 20.29 -47.99 -21.59
N GLU A 133 19.39 -47.52 -22.45
CA GLU A 133 18.53 -46.38 -22.15
C GLU A 133 17.32 -46.87 -21.35
N GLY A 134 17.15 -46.36 -20.13
CA GLY A 134 16.04 -46.74 -19.25
C GLY A 134 15.47 -45.54 -18.52
N THR A 135 14.15 -45.57 -18.27
CA THR A 135 13.52 -44.61 -17.36
C THR A 135 13.62 -45.13 -15.93
N TRP A 136 14.39 -44.47 -15.06
CA TRP A 136 14.34 -44.75 -13.63
C TRP A 136 13.04 -44.18 -13.06
N LYS A 137 12.24 -45.02 -12.38
CA LYS A 137 11.04 -44.58 -11.64
C LYS A 137 11.34 -44.55 -10.15
N ARG A 138 11.13 -43.42 -9.48
CA ARG A 138 11.18 -43.35 -8.02
C ARG A 138 10.08 -44.24 -7.46
N GLY A 139 10.41 -45.15 -6.54
CA GLY A 139 9.44 -46.02 -5.88
C GLY A 139 8.26 -45.21 -5.34
N SER A 140 7.05 -45.53 -5.80
CA SER A 140 5.84 -44.85 -5.36
C SER A 140 5.64 -45.03 -3.87
N TRP A 141 5.30 -43.96 -3.15
CA TRP A 141 4.85 -44.06 -1.76
C TRP A 141 3.46 -44.70 -1.65
N TRP A 142 2.76 -44.86 -2.77
CA TRP A 142 1.47 -45.52 -2.85
C TRP A 142 1.64 -47.03 -3.04
N PRO A 143 0.89 -47.86 -2.29
CA PRO A 143 0.88 -49.30 -2.46
C PRO A 143 0.69 -49.73 -3.92
N ARG A 144 1.47 -50.74 -4.34
CA ARG A 144 1.53 -51.27 -5.72
C ARG A 144 0.17 -51.64 -6.33
N TRP A 145 -0.85 -51.87 -5.50
CA TRP A 145 -2.22 -52.20 -5.93
C TRP A 145 -3.05 -51.01 -6.44
N MET A 146 -2.64 -49.76 -6.18
CA MET A 146 -3.33 -48.57 -6.71
C MET A 146 -2.81 -48.08 -8.06
N VAL A 147 -1.65 -48.56 -8.52
CA VAL A 147 -1.00 -48.06 -9.77
C VAL A 147 -1.32 -48.94 -10.99
N ALA A 148 -2.03 -50.05 -10.82
CA ALA A 148 -2.43 -50.93 -11.91
C ALA A 148 -3.86 -50.62 -12.40
N ARG A 149 -4.01 -49.61 -13.25
CA ARG A 149 -5.07 -49.53 -14.28
C ARG A 149 -4.83 -48.38 -15.26
N ARG A 150 -3.99 -48.58 -16.27
CA ARG A 150 -4.33 -48.56 -17.71
C ARG A 150 -3.06 -48.72 -18.55
#